data_AF-W1DEY6-F1
#
_entry.id   AF-W1DEY6-F1
#
_cell.length_a   1.000
_cell.length_b   1.000
_cell.length_c   1.000
_cell.angle_alpha   90.00
_cell.angle_beta   90.00
_cell.angle_gamma   90.00
#
_symmetry.space_group_name_H-M   'P 1'
#
loop_
_entity.id
_entity.type
_entity.pdbx_description
1 polymer ?
#
loop_
_entity_poly.entity_id
_entity_poly.type
_entity_poly.pdbx_seq_one_letter_code
_entity_poly.pdbx_strand_id
1 'polypeptide(L)'
;MPSKTLLKNVRKAAGDKLGTCMLTLAQFAFAEYSRSAATSATCHSCSGTGFISSHEDVIKHPGIFDADGVEVKAPKIRNELVKRVCGVCGGKKVIHARCRCGGKGEVLDRKATKELGAPVFKTCERCSGNGFSVVPSATVHRAILKRLPDLHQSSWSRNWKPFYEGLVDMLRQGERQAAVEFEKATSY
;
A
#
# COMPACT_ATOMS: atom_id res chain seq x y z
N MET A 1 -24.27 -3.95 8.81
CA MET A 1 -23.89 -5.35 9.16
C MET A 1 -23.67 -6.15 7.88
N PRO A 2 -22.56 -6.90 7.73
CA PRO A 2 -22.33 -7.79 6.58
C PRO A 2 -23.48 -8.78 6.42
N SER A 3 -23.83 -9.12 5.19
CA SER A 3 -24.93 -10.06 4.92
C SER A 3 -24.73 -11.39 5.65
N LYS A 4 -25.75 -11.83 6.39
CA LYS A 4 -25.76 -13.12 7.10
C LYS A 4 -25.46 -14.30 6.17
N THR A 5 -25.84 -14.20 4.89
CA THR A 5 -25.57 -15.23 3.87
C THR A 5 -24.09 -15.30 3.51
N LEU A 6 -23.41 -14.16 3.39
CA LEU A 6 -21.98 -14.12 3.11
C LEU A 6 -21.18 -14.73 4.24
N LEU A 7 -21.52 -14.40 5.50
CA LEU A 7 -20.87 -14.98 6.67
C LEU A 7 -21.02 -16.51 6.73
N LYS A 8 -22.20 -17.05 6.37
CA LYS A 8 -22.42 -18.50 6.29
C LYS A 8 -21.48 -19.16 5.26
N ASN A 9 -21.32 -18.55 4.09
CA ASN A 9 -20.45 -19.06 3.02
C ASN A 9 -18.97 -18.99 3.41
N VAL A 10 -18.54 -17.88 4.01
CA VAL A 10 -17.17 -17.70 4.53
C VAL A 10 -16.90 -18.74 5.63
N ARG A 11 -17.84 -18.94 6.55
CA ARG A 11 -17.73 -19.97 7.60
C ARG A 11 -17.56 -21.37 7.03
N LYS A 12 -18.38 -21.74 6.03
CA LYS A 12 -18.32 -23.05 5.38
C LYS A 12 -16.96 -23.27 4.70
N ALA A 13 -16.45 -22.25 4.01
CA ALA A 13 -15.17 -22.32 3.30
C ALA A 13 -13.96 -22.33 4.23
N ALA A 14 -14.03 -21.63 5.37
CA ALA A 14 -12.89 -21.48 6.27
C ALA A 14 -12.70 -22.66 7.24
N GLY A 15 -13.77 -23.38 7.58
CA GLY A 15 -13.71 -24.51 8.51
C GLY A 15 -13.13 -24.14 9.87
N ASP A 16 -12.16 -24.93 10.33
CA ASP A 16 -11.39 -24.76 11.57
C ASP A 16 -10.56 -23.46 11.58
N LYS A 17 -10.14 -22.96 10.41
CA LYS A 17 -9.32 -21.75 10.27
C LYS A 17 -10.10 -20.45 10.33
N LEU A 18 -11.42 -20.51 10.53
CA LEU A 18 -12.31 -19.35 10.56
C LEU A 18 -11.81 -18.24 11.49
N GLY A 19 -11.42 -18.58 12.72
CA GLY A 19 -10.99 -17.57 13.70
C GLY A 19 -9.79 -16.75 13.21
N THR A 20 -8.77 -17.42 12.66
CA THR A 20 -7.58 -16.74 12.12
C THR A 20 -7.88 -15.90 10.88
N CYS A 21 -8.80 -16.37 10.04
CA CYS A 21 -9.25 -15.64 8.87
C CYS A 21 -10.04 -14.39 9.27
N MET A 22 -10.94 -14.49 10.24
CA MET A 22 -11.71 -13.37 10.76
C MET A 22 -10.82 -12.31 11.40
N LEU A 23 -9.83 -12.72 12.19
CA LEU A 23 -8.84 -11.79 12.74
C LEU A 23 -8.08 -11.05 11.63
N THR A 24 -7.64 -11.77 10.60
CA THR A 24 -6.93 -11.18 9.46
C THR A 24 -7.83 -10.17 8.73
N LEU A 25 -9.08 -10.53 8.42
CA LEU A 25 -10.02 -9.63 7.76
C LEU A 25 -10.31 -8.39 8.62
N ALA A 26 -10.51 -8.55 9.92
CA ALA A 26 -10.74 -7.44 10.85
C ALA A 26 -9.54 -6.48 10.91
N GLN A 27 -8.32 -7.00 10.97
CA GLN A 27 -7.09 -6.19 10.93
C GLN A 27 -7.00 -5.39 9.63
N PHE A 28 -7.24 -6.02 8.47
CA PHE A 28 -7.27 -5.31 7.20
C PHE A 28 -8.42 -4.31 7.09
N ALA A 29 -9.58 -4.61 7.68
CA ALA A 29 -10.73 -3.72 7.62
C ALA A 29 -10.48 -2.46 8.45
N PHE A 30 -9.96 -2.63 9.66
CA PHE A 30 -9.56 -1.51 10.51
C PHE A 30 -8.41 -0.69 9.90
N ALA A 31 -7.40 -1.35 9.33
CA ALA A 31 -6.28 -0.68 8.68
C ALA A 31 -6.65 0.02 7.36
N GLU A 32 -7.77 -0.34 6.74
CA GLU A 32 -8.34 0.36 5.59
C GLU A 32 -9.22 1.54 6.04
N TYR A 33 -10.07 1.32 7.04
CA TYR A 33 -10.90 2.36 7.65
C TYR A 33 -10.06 3.51 8.22
N SER A 34 -9.02 3.20 8.99
CA SER A 34 -8.13 4.18 9.63
C SER A 34 -7.06 4.76 8.69
N ARG A 35 -7.07 4.36 7.41
CA ARG A 35 -6.06 4.80 6.45
C ARG A 35 -6.27 6.27 6.08
N SER A 36 -5.17 7.00 5.96
CA SER A 36 -5.16 8.40 5.54
C SER A 36 -3.91 8.73 4.72
N ALA A 37 -3.82 9.98 4.26
CA ALA A 37 -2.62 10.52 3.62
C ALA A 37 -1.40 10.62 4.57
N ALA A 38 -1.59 10.42 5.88
CA ALA A 38 -0.51 10.33 6.86
C ALA A 38 -0.06 8.88 7.10
N THR A 39 -0.85 7.88 6.72
CA THR A 39 -0.50 6.47 6.94
C THR A 39 0.79 6.10 6.23
N SER A 40 1.69 5.45 6.96
CA SER A 40 2.92 4.86 6.43
C SER A 40 3.16 3.49 7.04
N ALA A 41 3.84 2.62 6.30
CA ALA A 41 4.30 1.33 6.78
C ALA A 41 5.80 1.18 6.54
N THR A 42 6.49 0.41 7.39
CA THR A 42 7.88 0.03 7.15
C THR A 42 8.02 -0.62 5.78
N CYS A 43 9.02 -0.22 5.02
CA CYS A 43 9.27 -0.75 3.70
C CYS A 43 9.64 -2.23 3.81
N HIS A 44 8.77 -3.10 3.30
CA HIS A 44 8.97 -4.55 3.33
C HIS A 44 10.16 -5.00 2.47
N SER A 45 10.49 -4.27 1.40
CA SER A 45 11.60 -4.62 0.51
C SER A 45 12.97 -4.48 1.17
N CYS A 46 13.15 -3.52 2.07
CA CYS A 46 14.43 -3.31 2.77
C CYS A 46 14.32 -3.52 4.28
N SER A 47 13.19 -4.02 4.78
CA SER A 47 12.88 -4.16 6.21
C SER A 47 13.19 -2.91 7.03
N GLY A 48 12.97 -1.73 6.45
CA GLY A 48 13.22 -0.44 7.11
C GLY A 48 14.68 0.02 7.16
N THR A 49 15.62 -0.69 6.53
CA THR A 49 17.03 -0.26 6.48
C THR A 49 17.26 0.91 5.51
N GLY A 50 16.42 1.01 4.46
CA GLY A 50 16.59 1.98 3.37
C GLY A 50 17.56 1.51 2.28
N PHE A 51 18.22 0.37 2.46
CA PHE A 51 19.22 -0.15 1.55
C PHE A 51 18.97 -1.62 1.22
N ILE A 52 19.38 -2.04 0.03
CA ILE A 52 19.50 -3.45 -0.35
C ILE A 52 20.99 -3.76 -0.40
N SER A 53 21.40 -4.83 0.27
CA SER A 53 22.80 -5.25 0.30
C SER A 53 23.00 -6.41 -0.67
N SER A 54 23.99 -6.29 -1.55
CA SER A 54 24.34 -7.30 -2.54
C SER A 54 25.86 -7.36 -2.69
N HIS A 55 26.39 -8.55 -2.93
CA HIS A 55 27.79 -8.71 -3.31
C HIS A 55 27.96 -8.27 -4.77
N GLU A 56 28.81 -7.29 -5.00
CA GLU A 56 29.09 -6.74 -6.33
C GLU A 56 30.60 -6.56 -6.51
N ASP A 57 31.03 -6.61 -7.76
CA ASP A 57 32.41 -6.37 -8.13
C ASP A 57 32.71 -4.87 -8.10
N VAL A 58 33.48 -4.45 -7.11
CA VAL A 58 33.86 -3.05 -6.89
C VAL A 58 35.25 -2.82 -7.44
N ILE A 59 35.34 -1.90 -8.39
CA ILE A 59 36.61 -1.42 -8.95
C ILE A 59 37.31 -0.56 -7.88
N LYS A 60 38.38 -1.08 -7.27
CA LYS A 60 39.26 -0.32 -6.36
C LYS A 60 40.30 0.49 -7.10
N HIS A 61 40.70 0.02 -8.28
CA HIS A 61 41.54 0.74 -9.22
C HIS A 61 41.12 0.32 -10.62
N PRO A 62 40.82 1.25 -11.54
CA PRO A 62 40.38 0.92 -12.89
C PRO A 62 41.45 0.30 -13.80
N GLY A 63 42.68 0.10 -13.30
CA GLY A 63 43.84 -0.20 -14.12
C GLY A 63 44.46 1.06 -14.74
N ILE A 64 45.54 0.89 -15.49
CA ILE A 64 46.18 1.93 -16.30
C ILE A 64 46.37 1.34 -17.68
N PHE A 65 45.88 2.03 -18.70
CA PHE A 65 46.04 1.70 -20.10
C PHE A 65 46.81 2.84 -20.77
N ASP A 66 47.71 2.52 -21.71
CA ASP A 66 48.41 3.54 -22.49
C ASP A 66 47.52 4.12 -23.60
N ALA A 67 48.09 5.02 -24.41
CA ALA A 67 47.37 5.68 -25.51
C ALA A 67 46.90 4.71 -26.60
N ASP A 68 47.56 3.55 -26.73
CA ASP A 68 47.24 2.49 -27.68
C ASP A 68 46.24 1.47 -27.08
N GLY A 69 45.83 1.66 -25.82
CA GLY A 69 44.90 0.79 -25.10
C GLY A 69 45.55 -0.46 -24.51
N VAL A 70 46.87 -0.55 -24.48
CA VAL A 70 47.61 -1.68 -23.88
C VAL A 70 47.57 -1.54 -22.36
N GLU A 71 47.26 -2.64 -21.69
CA GLU A 71 47.24 -2.70 -20.23
C GLU A 71 48.65 -2.54 -19.66
N VAL A 72 48.92 -1.39 -19.03
CA VAL A 72 50.14 -1.14 -18.26
C VAL A 72 49.98 -1.65 -16.83
N LYS A 73 48.74 -1.63 -16.32
CA LYS A 73 48.40 -2.12 -14.98
C LYS A 73 46.98 -2.66 -14.93
N ALA A 74 46.82 -3.89 -14.47
CA ALA A 74 45.52 -4.53 -14.33
C ALA A 74 44.55 -3.77 -13.40
N PRO A 75 43.24 -3.72 -13.73
CA PRO A 75 42.21 -3.28 -12.82
C PRO A 75 42.18 -4.13 -11.54
N LYS A 76 42.12 -3.46 -10.38
CA LYS A 76 41.93 -4.13 -9.09
C LYS A 76 40.45 -4.14 -8.76
N ILE A 77 39.80 -5.27 -9.02
CA ILE A 77 38.38 -5.50 -8.73
C ILE A 77 38.28 -6.38 -7.48
N ARG A 78 37.38 -6.03 -6.56
CA ARG A 78 37.09 -6.84 -5.36
C ARG A 78 35.59 -7.05 -5.24
N ASN A 79 35.20 -8.30 -5.02
CA ASN A 79 33.82 -8.61 -4.68
C ASN A 79 33.54 -8.19 -3.24
N GLU A 80 32.68 -7.20 -3.05
CA GLU A 80 32.38 -6.63 -1.75
C GLU A 80 30.88 -6.48 -1.55
N LEU A 81 30.45 -6.48 -0.28
CA LEU A 81 29.07 -6.21 0.07
C LEU A 81 28.77 -4.72 -0.12
N VAL A 82 28.03 -4.40 -1.18
CA VAL A 82 27.62 -3.03 -1.52
C VAL A 82 26.20 -2.77 -1.05
N LYS A 83 25.95 -1.57 -0.52
CA LYS A 83 24.61 -1.09 -0.15
C LYS A 83 24.08 -0.18 -1.24
N ARG A 84 23.03 -0.61 -1.94
CA ARG A 84 22.28 0.22 -2.89
C ARG A 84 21.06 0.82 -2.22
N VAL A 85 20.69 2.04 -2.58
CA VAL A 85 19.45 2.66 -2.09
C VAL A 85 18.27 1.78 -2.49
N CYS A 86 17.39 1.48 -1.56
CA CYS A 86 16.20 0.67 -1.85
C CYS A 86 15.33 1.38 -2.89
N GLY A 87 15.16 0.78 -4.07
CA GLY A 87 14.37 1.38 -5.16
C GLY A 87 12.89 1.54 -4.83
N VAL A 88 12.34 0.71 -3.93
CA VAL A 88 10.91 0.76 -3.56
C VAL A 88 10.59 1.97 -2.67
N CYS A 89 11.43 2.26 -1.67
CA CYS A 89 11.23 3.41 -0.78
C CYS A 89 12.10 4.63 -1.12
N GLY A 90 13.03 4.51 -2.06
CA GLY A 90 14.04 5.54 -2.36
C GLY A 90 14.88 5.91 -1.14
N GLY A 91 15.20 4.94 -0.27
CA GLY A 91 15.96 5.17 0.97
C GLY A 91 15.15 5.71 2.15
N LYS A 92 13.85 6.01 1.96
CA LYS A 92 12.99 6.59 3.01
C LYS A 92 12.62 5.64 4.14
N LYS A 93 12.91 4.33 3.99
CA LYS A 93 12.62 3.26 4.96
C LYS A 93 11.14 2.96 5.17
N VAL A 94 10.25 3.86 4.75
CA VAL A 94 8.79 3.72 4.83
C VAL A 94 8.12 3.85 3.47
N ILE A 95 6.95 3.25 3.34
CA ILE A 95 6.03 3.39 2.21
C ILE A 95 4.81 4.15 2.70
N HIS A 96 4.56 5.31 2.09
CA HIS A 96 3.41 6.13 2.40
C HIS A 96 2.19 5.67 1.60
N ALA A 97 1.02 5.68 2.23
CA ALA A 97 -0.26 5.58 1.53
C ALA A 97 -0.59 6.86 0.77
N ARG A 98 0.04 7.99 1.13
CA ARG A 98 -0.15 9.30 0.51
C ARG A 98 -0.07 9.22 -1.02
N CYS A 99 -1.11 9.70 -1.69
CA CYS A 99 -1.13 9.80 -3.14
C CYS A 99 -0.13 10.88 -3.61
N ARG A 100 0.36 10.72 -4.83
CA ARG A 100 1.30 11.66 -5.47
C ARG A 100 0.72 13.06 -5.71
N CYS A 101 -0.58 13.27 -5.52
CA CYS A 101 -1.16 14.63 -5.44
C CYS A 101 -0.82 15.36 -4.12
N GLY A 102 0.02 14.77 -3.26
CA GLY A 102 0.42 15.33 -1.98
C GLY A 102 -0.55 15.04 -0.85
N GLY A 103 -1.54 14.17 -1.05
CA GLY A 103 -2.56 13.88 -0.04
C GLY A 103 -3.86 14.65 -0.21
N LYS A 104 -3.92 15.61 -1.14
CA LYS A 104 -5.03 16.58 -1.26
C LYS A 104 -6.31 16.01 -1.87
N GLY A 105 -6.22 14.91 -2.60
CA GLY A 105 -7.37 14.38 -3.34
C GLY A 105 -7.70 15.12 -4.64
N GLU A 106 -7.06 16.26 -4.90
CA GLU A 106 -7.29 17.11 -6.06
C GLU A 106 -5.99 17.49 -6.80
N VAL A 107 -6.11 17.89 -8.05
CA VAL A 107 -5.03 18.37 -8.92
C VAL A 107 -5.49 19.60 -9.69
N LEU A 108 -4.56 20.50 -10.03
CA LEU A 108 -4.87 21.71 -10.80
C LEU A 108 -5.43 21.33 -12.18
N ASP A 109 -6.62 21.83 -12.51
CA ASP A 109 -7.17 21.78 -13.86
C ASP A 109 -6.52 22.89 -14.68
N ARG A 110 -5.48 22.52 -15.44
CA ARG A 110 -4.73 23.47 -16.27
C ARG A 110 -5.61 24.14 -17.33
N LYS A 111 -6.64 23.45 -17.83
CA LYS A 111 -7.52 23.98 -18.88
C LYS A 111 -8.45 25.04 -18.27
N ALA A 112 -9.20 24.66 -17.25
CA ALA A 112 -10.11 25.58 -16.58
C ALA A 112 -9.37 26.75 -15.93
N THR A 113 -8.18 26.51 -15.37
CA THR A 113 -7.33 27.58 -14.80
C THR A 113 -6.92 28.61 -15.86
N LYS A 114 -6.61 28.17 -17.08
CA LYS A 114 -6.25 29.07 -18.18
C LYS A 114 -7.45 29.88 -18.68
N GLU A 115 -8.64 29.26 -18.73
CA GLU A 115 -9.87 29.90 -19.19
C GLU A 115 -10.41 30.93 -18.20
N LEU A 116 -10.37 30.63 -16.89
CA LEU A 116 -10.87 31.54 -15.85
C LEU A 116 -9.84 32.58 -15.39
N GLY A 117 -8.55 32.37 -15.66
CA GLY A 117 -7.46 33.20 -15.11
C GLY A 117 -7.23 33.05 -13.60
N ALA A 118 -7.86 32.06 -12.97
CA ALA A 118 -7.75 31.75 -11.54
C ALA A 118 -7.57 30.24 -11.31
N PRO A 119 -6.90 29.79 -10.22
CA PRO A 119 -6.69 28.37 -9.96
C PRO A 119 -8.01 27.60 -9.82
N VAL A 120 -8.24 26.63 -10.72
CA VAL A 120 -9.36 25.68 -10.65
C VAL A 120 -8.81 24.29 -10.40
N PHE A 121 -9.36 23.56 -9.43
CA PHE A 121 -8.94 22.20 -9.08
C PHE A 121 -9.97 21.18 -9.54
N LYS A 122 -9.49 20.01 -9.96
CA LYS A 122 -10.31 18.84 -10.27
C LYS A 122 -9.91 17.66 -9.41
N THR A 123 -10.82 16.70 -9.27
CA THR A 123 -10.56 15.45 -8.55
C THR A 123 -9.32 14.74 -9.10
N CYS A 124 -8.44 14.30 -8.20
CA CYS A 124 -7.25 13.54 -8.58
C CYS A 124 -7.66 12.14 -9.04
N GLU A 125 -7.49 11.88 -10.34
CA GLU A 125 -7.82 10.59 -10.98
C GLU A 125 -7.05 9.40 -10.38
N ARG A 126 -5.85 9.62 -9.82
CA ARG A 126 -5.04 8.54 -9.25
C ARG A 126 -5.60 7.96 -7.96
N CYS A 127 -6.20 8.80 -7.12
CA CYS A 127 -6.78 8.37 -5.84
C CYS A 127 -8.29 8.57 -5.80
N SER A 128 -8.90 8.94 -6.92
CA SER A 128 -10.33 9.24 -7.04
C SER A 128 -10.85 10.17 -5.93
N GLY A 129 -10.08 11.21 -5.59
CA GLY A 129 -10.45 12.13 -4.51
C GLY A 129 -9.97 11.75 -3.10
N ASN A 130 -9.56 10.51 -2.85
CA ASN A 130 -9.25 10.06 -1.48
C ASN A 130 -7.96 10.67 -0.89
N GLY A 131 -7.03 11.14 -1.73
CA GLY A 131 -5.72 11.63 -1.26
C GLY A 131 -4.72 10.54 -0.87
N PHE A 132 -5.13 9.28 -0.76
CA PHE A 132 -4.27 8.14 -0.46
C PHE A 132 -4.70 6.89 -1.23
N SER A 133 -3.82 5.90 -1.31
CA SER A 133 -4.09 4.61 -1.94
C SER A 133 -4.86 3.70 -0.98
N VAL A 134 -5.94 3.09 -1.47
CA VAL A 134 -6.69 2.02 -0.78
C VAL A 134 -5.86 0.74 -0.70
N VAL A 135 -6.11 -0.10 0.31
CA VAL A 135 -5.57 -1.48 0.33
C VAL A 135 -6.25 -2.28 -0.78
N PRO A 136 -5.50 -2.81 -1.76
CA PRO A 136 -6.11 -3.62 -2.80
C PRO A 136 -6.70 -4.91 -2.20
N SER A 137 -7.91 -5.28 -2.62
CA SER A 137 -8.54 -6.57 -2.25
C SER A 137 -7.61 -7.76 -2.51
N ALA A 138 -6.78 -7.71 -3.55
CA ALA A 138 -5.77 -8.73 -3.85
C ALA A 138 -4.72 -8.91 -2.72
N THR A 139 -4.40 -7.86 -1.98
CA THR A 139 -3.49 -7.94 -0.82
C THR A 139 -4.14 -8.67 0.34
N VAL A 140 -5.42 -8.40 0.60
CA VAL A 140 -6.20 -9.13 1.61
C VAL A 140 -6.35 -10.60 1.20
N HIS A 141 -6.64 -10.86 -0.07
CA HIS A 141 -6.74 -12.21 -0.62
C HIS A 141 -5.44 -13.00 -0.42
N ARG A 142 -4.29 -12.42 -0.78
CA ARG A 142 -2.97 -13.05 -0.58
C ARG A 142 -2.70 -13.35 0.89
N ALA A 143 -3.15 -12.51 1.81
CA ALA A 143 -3.00 -12.78 3.25
C ALA A 143 -3.89 -13.95 3.71
N ILE A 144 -5.11 -14.05 3.19
CA ILE A 144 -6.02 -15.17 3.47
C ILE A 144 -5.51 -16.48 2.86
N LEU A 145 -4.95 -16.45 1.64
CA LEU A 145 -4.38 -17.63 0.99
C LEU A 145 -3.23 -18.26 1.79
N LYS A 146 -2.47 -17.48 2.57
CA LYS A 146 -1.46 -18.02 3.49
C LYS A 146 -2.05 -18.88 4.60
N ARG A 147 -3.34 -18.73 4.91
CA ARG A 147 -4.07 -19.54 5.90
C ARG A 147 -4.91 -20.62 5.21
N LEU A 148 -5.55 -20.28 4.10
CA LEU A 148 -6.41 -21.12 3.29
C LEU A 148 -5.87 -21.24 1.85
N PRO A 149 -4.85 -22.08 1.60
CA PRO A 149 -4.25 -22.21 0.28
C PRO A 149 -5.25 -22.66 -0.80
N ASP A 150 -6.23 -23.47 -0.43
CA ASP A 150 -7.23 -24.04 -1.36
C ASP A 150 -8.42 -23.08 -1.61
N LEU A 151 -8.36 -21.84 -1.10
CA LEU A 151 -9.42 -20.88 -1.33
C LEU A 151 -9.43 -20.44 -2.80
N HIS A 152 -10.41 -20.94 -3.55
CA HIS A 152 -10.57 -20.58 -4.96
C HIS A 152 -10.91 -19.09 -5.15
N GLN A 153 -10.37 -18.47 -6.20
CA GLN A 153 -10.58 -17.06 -6.53
C GLN A 153 -12.06 -16.68 -6.67
N SER A 154 -12.89 -17.58 -7.21
CA SER A 154 -14.33 -17.32 -7.36
C SER A 154 -15.05 -17.27 -6.01
N SER A 155 -14.61 -18.09 -5.04
CA SER A 155 -15.11 -18.03 -3.66
C SER A 155 -14.71 -16.71 -3.00
N TRP A 156 -13.45 -16.29 -3.21
CA TRP A 156 -12.96 -15.00 -2.75
C TRP A 156 -13.82 -13.85 -3.28
N SER A 157 -13.94 -13.74 -4.60
CA SER A 157 -14.60 -12.61 -5.26
C SER A 157 -16.10 -12.52 -4.94
N ARG A 158 -16.81 -13.65 -4.85
CA ARG A 158 -18.27 -13.67 -4.63
C ARG A 158 -18.67 -13.61 -3.17
N ASN A 159 -17.87 -14.15 -2.25
CA ASN A 159 -18.26 -14.28 -0.84
C ASN A 159 -17.37 -13.49 0.10
N TRP A 160 -16.06 -13.69 0.01
CA TRP A 160 -15.12 -13.15 1.00
C TRP A 160 -14.84 -11.66 0.82
N LYS A 161 -14.64 -11.21 -0.43
CA LYS A 161 -14.41 -9.81 -0.74
C LYS A 161 -15.61 -8.95 -0.33
N PRO A 162 -16.87 -9.25 -0.71
CA PRO A 162 -18.02 -8.48 -0.26
C PRO A 162 -18.22 -8.53 1.25
N PHE A 163 -17.90 -9.66 1.91
CA PHE A 163 -17.92 -9.73 3.37
C PHE A 163 -16.90 -8.79 4.01
N TYR A 164 -15.66 -8.78 3.50
CA TYR A 164 -14.60 -7.87 3.93
C TYR A 164 -14.97 -6.39 3.72
N GLU A 165 -15.47 -6.04 2.54
CA GLU A 165 -15.94 -4.68 2.24
C GLU A 165 -17.06 -4.26 3.20
N GLY A 166 -17.99 -5.18 3.51
CA GLY A 166 -19.02 -4.96 4.52
C GLY A 166 -18.50 -4.75 5.95
N LEU A 167 -17.32 -5.28 6.31
CA LEU A 167 -16.66 -4.97 7.59
C LEU A 167 -16.11 -3.53 7.60
N VAL A 168 -15.50 -3.09 6.50
CA VAL A 168 -15.01 -1.72 6.35
C VAL A 168 -16.17 -0.73 6.43
N ASP A 169 -17.27 -1.02 5.71
CA ASP A 169 -18.45 -0.17 5.72
C ASP A 169 -19.13 -0.10 7.10
N MET A 170 -19.09 -1.17 7.88
CA MET A 170 -19.58 -1.16 9.26
C MET A 170 -18.81 -0.15 10.12
N LEU A 171 -17.48 -0.10 10.01
CA LEU A 171 -16.66 0.85 10.76
C LEU A 171 -17.02 2.30 10.39
N ARG A 172 -17.19 2.57 9.09
CA ARG A 172 -17.63 3.89 8.60
C ARG A 172 -19.04 4.26 9.05
N GLN A 173 -19.95 3.29 9.12
CA GLN A 173 -21.30 3.50 9.65
C GLN A 173 -21.25 3.87 11.14
N GLY A 174 -20.41 3.18 11.92
CA GLY A 174 -20.19 3.48 13.32
C GLY A 174 -19.64 4.89 13.54
N GLU A 175 -18.66 5.31 12.74
CA GLU A 175 -18.11 6.68 12.76
C GLU A 175 -19.20 7.72 12.49
N ARG A 176 -20.00 7.55 11.44
CA ARG A 176 -21.11 8.47 11.13
C ARG A 176 -22.13 8.55 12.25
N GLN A 177 -22.50 7.41 12.84
CA GLN A 177 -23.43 7.40 13.97
C GLN A 177 -22.87 8.18 15.16
N ALA A 178 -21.60 7.95 15.49
CA ALA A 178 -20.93 8.68 16.58
C ALA A 178 -20.88 10.19 16.31
N ALA A 179 -20.61 10.61 15.07
CA ALA A 179 -20.62 12.02 14.68
C ALA A 179 -22.01 12.66 14.86
N VAL A 180 -23.08 11.99 14.43
CA VAL A 180 -24.46 12.47 14.60
C VAL A 180 -24.83 12.62 16.07
N GLU A 181 -24.49 11.65 16.92
CA GLU A 181 -24.76 11.77 18.37
C GLU A 181 -23.93 12.88 19.02
N PHE A 182 -22.68 13.08 18.58
CA PHE A 182 -21.85 14.18 19.04
C PHE A 182 -22.43 15.55 18.67
N GLU A 183 -22.89 15.73 17.43
CA GLU A 183 -23.54 16.96 16.98
C GLU A 183 -24.79 17.27 17.81
N LYS A 184 -25.66 16.28 18.04
CA LYS A 184 -26.85 16.46 18.90
C LYS A 184 -26.49 16.89 20.33
N ALA A 185 -25.40 16.36 20.88
CA ALA A 185 -24.95 16.69 22.22
C ALA A 185 -24.26 18.06 22.32
N THR A 186 -23.81 18.63 21.20
CA THR A 186 -23.04 19.88 21.15
C THR A 186 -23.78 21.04 20.47
N SER A 187 -24.91 20.78 19.82
CA SER A 187 -25.80 21.82 19.31
C SER A 187 -26.51 22.51 20.49
N TYR A 188 -26.10 23.74 20.79
CA TYR A 188 -26.77 24.66 21.72
C TYR A 188 -27.80 25.53 20.99
#